data_AF-A0A182EQD9-F1
#
_entry.id   AF-A0A182EQD9-F1
#
_cell.length_a   1.000
_cell.length_b   1.000
_cell.length_c   1.000
_cell.angle_alpha   90.00
_cell.angle_beta   90.00
_cell.angle_gamma   90.00
#
_symmetry.space_group_name_H-M   'P 1'
#
loop_
_entity.id
_entity.type
_entity.pdbx_description
1 polymer ?
#
loop_
_entity_poly.entity_id
_entity_poly.type
_entity_poly.pdbx_seq_one_letter_code
_entity_poly.pdbx_strand_id
1 'polypeptide(L)'
;ATCIVFWSLYAMEPTLIVPEWAEKLIPPFMNHITHTASLPFILVDTLLTCHRAPSRKTGSIIVVAEVIFYFSIVLGVRYFNGYWIYPFLEYLSAIHLIIMFFMALVFTWLLYIVGDTMNIMLWGKQLLCLHLMK
;
A
#
# COMPACT_ATOMS: atom_id res chain seq x y z
N ALA A 1 2.35 1.00 2.88
CA ALA A 1 2.99 1.77 1.79
C ALA A 1 2.21 3.05 1.48
N THR A 2 0.92 2.95 1.18
CA THR A 2 0.05 4.08 0.77
C THR A 2 0.02 5.24 1.75
N CYS A 3 -0.07 4.98 3.06
CA CYS A 3 -0.01 6.00 4.11
C CYS A 3 1.23 6.90 3.99
N ILE A 4 2.41 6.27 3.93
CA ILE A 4 3.70 6.99 3.86
C ILE A 4 3.76 7.80 2.57
N VAL A 5 3.48 7.18 1.42
CA VAL A 5 3.54 7.87 0.12
C VAL A 5 2.57 9.05 0.07
N PHE A 6 1.32 8.85 0.51
CA PHE A 6 0.31 9.90 0.53
C PHE A 6 0.76 11.07 1.41
N TRP A 7 1.12 10.84 2.67
CA TRP A 7 1.47 11.93 3.58
C TRP A 7 2.79 12.61 3.19
N SER A 8 3.75 11.88 2.62
CA SER A 8 4.98 12.48 2.08
C SER A 8 4.69 13.45 0.94
N LEU A 9 3.88 13.04 -0.05
CA LEU A 9 3.50 13.92 -1.17
C LEU A 9 2.59 15.06 -0.71
N TYR A 10 1.62 14.78 0.17
CA TYR A 10 0.64 15.75 0.65
C TYR A 10 1.31 16.85 1.49
N ALA A 11 2.31 16.49 2.32
CA ALA A 11 3.08 17.45 3.10
C ALA A 11 4.01 18.32 2.24
N MET A 12 4.42 17.83 1.07
CA MET A 12 5.17 18.64 0.11
C MET A 12 4.25 19.62 -0.62
N GLU A 13 3.23 19.09 -1.30
CA GLU A 13 2.29 19.86 -2.10
C GLU A 13 1.07 18.98 -2.47
N PRO A 14 -0.14 19.24 -1.92
CA PRO A 14 -1.34 18.43 -2.15
C PRO A 14 -1.69 18.25 -3.63
N THR A 15 -1.40 19.25 -4.46
CA THR A 15 -1.70 19.22 -5.90
C THR A 15 -0.92 18.16 -6.68
N LEU A 16 0.11 17.57 -6.07
CA LEU A 16 0.85 16.42 -6.62
C LEU A 16 0.00 15.13 -6.64
N ILE A 17 -0.95 14.99 -5.72
CA ILE A 17 -1.78 13.80 -5.57
C ILE A 17 -3.11 13.98 -6.29
N VAL A 18 -3.73 15.14 -6.13
CA VAL A 18 -5.09 15.41 -6.57
C VAL A 18 -5.17 16.84 -7.11
N PRO A 19 -5.89 17.11 -8.22
CA PRO A 19 -6.07 18.47 -8.71
C PRO A 19 -6.72 19.39 -7.66
N GLU A 20 -6.37 20.68 -7.69
CA GLU A 20 -6.84 21.67 -6.70
C GLU A 20 -8.37 21.71 -6.55
N TRP A 21 -9.12 21.58 -7.65
CA TRP A 21 -10.58 21.57 -7.58
C TRP A 21 -11.13 20.37 -6.79
N ALA A 22 -10.47 19.21 -6.88
CA ALA A 22 -10.88 18.01 -6.18
C ALA A 22 -10.39 18.03 -4.73
N GLU A 23 -9.22 18.60 -4.46
CA GLU A 23 -8.71 18.83 -3.11
C GLU A 23 -9.69 19.66 -2.27
N LYS A 24 -10.23 20.75 -2.83
CA LYS A 24 -11.25 21.60 -2.20
C LYS A 24 -12.57 20.89 -1.88
N LEU A 25 -12.87 19.78 -2.55
CA LEU A 25 -14.08 18.99 -2.33
C LEU A 25 -13.90 17.91 -1.26
N ILE A 26 -12.66 17.55 -0.92
CA ILE A 26 -12.35 16.47 0.01
C ILE A 26 -12.15 17.07 1.40
N PRO A 27 -13.04 16.81 2.38
CA PRO A 27 -12.82 17.26 3.74
C PRO A 27 -11.51 16.67 4.31
N PRO A 28 -10.70 17.45 5.05
CA PRO A 28 -9.39 16.97 5.52
C PRO A 28 -9.43 15.68 6.34
N PHE A 29 -10.50 15.44 7.10
CA PHE A 29 -10.65 14.21 7.88
C PHE A 29 -10.79 12.95 7.01
N MET A 30 -11.31 13.08 5.77
CA MET A 30 -11.43 11.96 4.84
C MET A 30 -10.05 11.42 4.44
N ASN A 31 -9.04 12.29 4.35
CA ASN A 31 -7.66 11.86 4.12
C ASN A 31 -7.13 10.99 5.26
N HIS A 32 -7.46 11.32 6.51
CA HIS A 32 -7.10 10.47 7.66
C HIS A 32 -7.84 9.13 7.66
N ILE A 33 -9.11 9.10 7.27
CA ILE A 33 -9.86 7.84 7.15
C ILE A 33 -9.19 6.92 6.11
N THR A 34 -8.87 7.45 4.93
CA THR A 34 -8.30 6.64 3.84
C THR A 34 -6.83 6.29 4.06
N HIS A 35 -6.03 7.21 4.62
CA HIS A 35 -4.57 7.09 4.65
C HIS A 35 -3.95 6.89 6.03
N THR A 36 -4.68 7.06 7.13
CA THR A 36 -4.15 6.85 8.48
C THR A 36 -4.88 5.73 9.22
N ALA A 37 -6.21 5.66 9.11
CA ALA A 37 -7.03 4.82 9.98
C ALA A 37 -6.72 3.32 9.84
N SER A 38 -6.26 2.85 8.68
CA SER A 38 -5.87 1.45 8.48
C SER A 38 -4.73 1.00 9.39
N LEU A 39 -3.84 1.89 9.83
CA LEU A 39 -2.70 1.56 10.69
C LEU A 39 -3.11 1.07 12.09
N PRO A 40 -3.89 1.82 12.91
CA PRO A 40 -4.33 1.31 14.20
C PRO A 40 -5.19 0.04 14.06
N PHE A 41 -6.03 -0.05 13.03
CA PHE A 41 -6.86 -1.25 12.84
C PHE A 41 -6.03 -2.49 12.54
N ILE A 42 -5.06 -2.42 11.62
CA ILE A 42 -4.23 -3.59 11.30
C ILE A 42 -3.31 -3.97 12.49
N LEU A 43 -2.86 -2.99 13.28
CA LEU A 43 -2.04 -3.26 14.47
C LEU A 43 -2.86 -3.94 15.57
N VAL A 44 -4.05 -3.42 15.88
CA VAL A 44 -4.95 -4.05 16.87
C VAL A 44 -5.35 -5.45 16.42
N ASP A 45 -5.72 -5.62 15.15
CA ASP A 45 -6.06 -6.93 14.61
C ASP A 45 -4.88 -7.92 14.67
N THR A 46 -3.67 -7.48 14.31
CA THR A 46 -2.46 -8.32 14.43
C THR A 46 -2.17 -8.75 15.88
N LEU A 47 -2.47 -7.88 16.86
CA LEU A 47 -2.28 -8.15 18.29
C LEU A 47 -3.36 -9.06 18.89
N LEU A 48 -4.58 -9.05 18.35
CA LEU A 48 -5.73 -9.78 18.91
C LEU A 48 -6.07 -11.05 18.15
N THR A 49 -5.64 -11.18 16.90
CA THR A 49 -6.02 -12.26 16.00
C THR A 49 -4.78 -13.04 15.53
N CYS A 50 -4.75 -14.36 15.73
CA CYS A 50 -3.80 -15.19 15.00
C CYS A 50 -4.26 -15.40 13.56
N HIS A 51 -3.50 -14.85 12.61
CA HIS A 51 -3.77 -15.00 11.19
C HIS A 51 -3.19 -16.29 10.63
N ARG A 52 -4.04 -17.06 9.93
CA ARG A 52 -3.63 -18.20 9.11
C ARG A 52 -3.27 -17.73 7.70
N ALA A 53 -2.17 -16.98 7.59
CA ALA A 53 -1.67 -16.52 6.30
C ALA A 53 -1.27 -17.72 5.40
N PRO A 54 -1.36 -17.60 4.06
CA PRO A 54 -0.77 -18.61 3.19
C PRO A 54 0.77 -18.65 3.36
N SER A 55 1.44 -19.59 2.71
CA SER A 55 2.90 -19.67 2.78
C SER A 55 3.55 -18.34 2.37
N ARG A 56 4.70 -17.99 2.96
CA ARG A 56 5.45 -16.76 2.63
C ARG A 56 5.64 -16.58 1.12
N LYS A 57 5.91 -17.68 0.41
CA LYS A 57 6.07 -17.71 -1.05
C LYS A 57 4.77 -17.29 -1.74
N THR A 58 3.65 -17.91 -1.38
CA THR A 58 2.33 -17.58 -1.93
C THR A 58 1.95 -16.13 -1.66
N GLY A 59 2.08 -15.65 -0.41
CA GLY A 59 1.76 -14.25 -0.11
C GLY A 59 2.71 -13.27 -0.81
N SER A 60 3.99 -13.61 -1.01
CA SER A 60 4.90 -12.79 -1.82
C SER A 60 4.45 -12.67 -3.27
N ILE A 61 4.00 -13.79 -3.88
CA ILE A 61 3.46 -13.78 -5.25
C ILE A 61 2.22 -12.89 -5.32
N ILE A 62 1.32 -12.99 -4.34
CA ILE A 62 0.10 -12.19 -4.30
C ILE A 62 0.44 -10.69 -4.20
N VAL A 63 1.34 -10.30 -3.29
CA VAL A 63 1.75 -8.90 -3.12
C VAL A 63 2.42 -8.35 -4.37
N VAL A 64 3.29 -9.13 -5.01
CA VAL A 64 3.91 -8.72 -6.28
C VAL A 64 2.86 -8.56 -7.38
N ALA A 65 1.92 -9.50 -7.49
CA ALA A 65 0.83 -9.44 -8.47
C ALA A 65 -0.08 -8.23 -8.24
N GLU A 66 -0.41 -7.91 -6.98
CA GLU A 66 -1.18 -6.73 -6.59
C GLU A 66 -0.50 -5.44 -7.08
N VAL A 67 0.80 -5.27 -6.80
CA VAL A 67 1.56 -4.08 -7.21
C VAL A 67 1.61 -3.95 -8.74
N ILE A 68 1.88 -5.06 -9.45
CA ILE A 68 1.90 -5.07 -10.92
C ILE A 68 0.53 -4.73 -11.49
N PHE A 69 -0.53 -5.32 -10.95
CA PHE A 69 -1.90 -5.05 -11.36
C PHE A 69 -2.24 -3.57 -11.20
N TYR A 70 -1.92 -2.99 -10.04
CA TYR A 70 -2.15 -1.58 -9.77
C TYR A 70 -1.39 -0.66 -10.75
N PHE A 71 -0.11 -0.92 -10.98
CA PHE A 71 0.65 -0.13 -11.96
C PHE A 71 0.16 -0.30 -13.39
N SER A 72 -0.39 -1.47 -13.73
CA SER A 72 -1.03 -1.69 -15.02
C SER A 72 -2.25 -0.79 -15.20
N ILE A 73 -3.03 -0.55 -14.13
CA ILE A 73 -4.12 0.43 -14.14
C ILE A 73 -3.57 1.85 -14.34
N VAL A 74 -2.55 2.25 -13.58
CA VAL A 74 -1.94 3.59 -13.69
C VAL A 74 -1.46 3.87 -15.12
N LEU A 75 -0.71 2.94 -15.70
CA LEU A 75 -0.24 3.03 -17.10
C LEU A 75 -1.41 2.96 -18.09
N GLY A 76 -2.43 2.14 -17.81
CA GLY A 76 -3.65 2.04 -18.61
C GLY A 76 -4.37 3.38 -18.73
N VAL A 77 -4.60 4.09 -17.62
CA VAL A 77 -5.20 5.43 -17.64
C VAL A 77 -4.37 6.38 -18.50
N ARG A 78 -3.04 6.35 -18.36
CA ARG A 78 -2.17 7.21 -19.17
C ARG A 78 -2.26 6.89 -20.67
N TYR A 79 -2.36 5.61 -21.01
CA TYR A 79 -2.43 5.14 -22.39
C TYR A 79 -3.78 5.44 -23.04
N PHE A 80 -4.89 5.10 -22.37
CA PHE A 80 -6.24 5.21 -22.93
C PHE A 80 -6.85 6.61 -22.78
N ASN A 81 -6.59 7.31 -21.67
CA ASN A 81 -7.20 8.61 -21.39
C ASN A 81 -6.26 9.80 -21.63
N GLY A 82 -4.96 9.55 -21.81
CA GLY A 82 -3.98 10.59 -22.14
C GLY A 82 -3.49 11.44 -20.97
N TYR A 83 -3.99 11.22 -19.75
CA TYR A 83 -3.56 11.92 -18.53
C TYR A 83 -3.07 10.94 -17.45
N TRP A 84 -2.27 11.42 -16.50
CA TRP A 84 -1.88 10.61 -15.35
C TRP A 84 -2.91 10.66 -14.24
N ILE A 85 -3.23 9.50 -13.67
CA ILE A 85 -4.13 9.41 -12.51
C ILE A 85 -3.62 10.20 -11.29
N TYR A 86 -2.30 10.36 -11.19
CA TYR A 86 -1.66 11.25 -10.22
C TYR A 86 -0.84 12.33 -10.95
N PRO A 87 -1.10 13.63 -10.69
CA PRO A 87 -0.41 14.73 -11.36
C PRO A 87 1.12 14.65 -11.27
N PHE A 88 1.69 14.20 -10.15
CA PHE A 88 3.14 14.15 -9.98
C PHE A 88 3.87 13.27 -11.01
N LEU A 89 3.18 12.29 -11.59
CA LEU A 89 3.75 11.38 -12.58
C LEU A 89 4.11 12.08 -13.89
N GLU A 90 3.47 13.22 -14.20
CA GLU A 90 3.78 14.02 -15.38
C GLU A 90 5.20 14.61 -15.32
N TYR A 91 5.73 14.83 -14.11
CA TYR A 91 7.08 15.39 -13.93
C TYR A 91 8.19 14.33 -13.98
N LEU A 92 7.85 13.04 -14.11
CA LEU A 92 8.82 11.95 -14.10
C LEU A 92 9.17 11.52 -15.52
N SER A 93 10.48 11.39 -15.80
CA SER A 93 10.91 10.69 -17.01
C SER A 93 10.61 9.19 -16.92
N ALA A 94 10.62 8.49 -18.06
CA ALA A 94 10.39 7.05 -18.11
C ALA A 94 11.32 6.24 -17.19
N ILE A 95 12.59 6.66 -17.06
CA ILE A 95 13.57 6.02 -16.18
C ILE A 95 13.15 6.19 -14.71
N HIS A 96 12.76 7.41 -14.30
CA HIS A 96 12.32 7.66 -12.93
C HIS A 96 11.03 6.90 -12.59
N LEU A 97 10.10 6.76 -13.56
CA LEU A 97 8.90 5.92 -13.39
C LEU A 97 9.25 4.46 -13.14
N ILE A 98 10.18 3.88 -13.91
CA ILE A 98 10.62 2.49 -13.73
C ILE A 98 11.26 2.30 -12.36
N ILE A 99 12.16 3.20 -11.97
CA ILE A 99 12.83 3.16 -10.66
C ILE A 99 11.78 3.26 -9.54
N MET A 100 10.85 4.20 -9.65
CA MET A 100 9.78 4.38 -8.67
C MET A 100 8.90 3.13 -8.54
N PHE A 101 8.50 2.50 -9.65
CA PHE A 101 7.70 1.27 -9.63
C PHE A 101 8.45 0.13 -8.97
N PHE A 102 9.74 -0.04 -9.30
CA PHE A 102 10.58 -1.04 -8.67
C PHE A 102 10.73 -0.81 -7.16
N MET A 103 11.01 0.43 -6.73
CA MET A 103 11.10 0.79 -5.32
C MET A 103 9.79 0.55 -4.57
N ALA A 104 8.65 0.90 -5.17
CA ALA A 104 7.33 0.67 -4.57
C ALA A 104 7.02 -0.82 -4.41
N LEU A 105 7.39 -1.65 -5.38
CA LEU A 105 7.26 -3.11 -5.31
C LEU A 105 8.11 -3.68 -4.18
N VAL A 106 9.40 -3.34 -4.14
CA VAL A 106 10.31 -3.81 -3.09
C VAL A 106 9.83 -3.36 -1.72
N PHE A 107 9.43 -2.09 -1.58
CA PHE A 107 8.96 -1.55 -0.32
C PHE A 107 7.68 -2.22 0.18
N THR A 108 6.71 -2.44 -0.71
CA THR A 108 5.45 -3.11 -0.36
C THR A 108 5.70 -4.58 0.01
N TRP A 109 6.57 -5.25 -0.72
CA TRP A 109 6.98 -6.62 -0.41
C TRP A 109 7.68 -6.70 0.96
N LEU A 110 8.58 -5.76 1.29
CA LEU A 110 9.23 -5.71 2.61
C LEU A 110 8.21 -5.50 3.74
N LEU A 111 7.23 -4.60 3.57
CA LEU A 111 6.17 -4.40 4.56
C LEU A 111 5.35 -5.68 4.78
N TYR A 112 5.08 -6.44 3.73
CA TYR A 112 4.44 -7.76 3.86
C TYR A 112 5.30 -8.74 4.67
N ILE A 113 6.62 -8.81 4.40
CA ILE A 113 7.52 -9.68 5.16
C ILE A 113 7.56 -9.29 6.65
N VAL A 114 7.55 -7.98 6.95
CA VAL A 114 7.47 -7.48 8.32
C VAL A 114 6.16 -7.94 8.97
N GLY A 115 5.01 -7.72 8.32
CA GLY A 115 3.70 -8.13 8.84
C GLY A 115 3.59 -9.64 9.09
N ASP A 116 4.02 -10.47 8.15
CA ASP A 116 4.04 -11.93 8.31
C ASP A 116 4.98 -12.37 9.44
N THR A 117 6.14 -11.71 9.58
CA THR A 117 7.08 -11.99 10.67
C THR A 117 6.50 -11.59 12.03
N MET A 118 5.83 -10.43 12.13
CA MET A 118 5.14 -10.02 13.36
C MET A 118 4.08 -11.04 13.77
N ASN A 119 3.27 -11.54 12.83
CA ASN A 119 2.27 -12.56 13.11
C ASN A 119 2.90 -13.86 13.66
N ILE A 120 4.01 -14.32 13.07
CA ILE A 120 4.73 -15.51 13.55
C ILE A 120 5.40 -15.27 14.91
N MET A 121 5.90 -14.07 15.17
CA MET A 121 6.53 -13.73 16.46
C MET A 121 5.51 -13.70 17.60
N LEU A 122 4.32 -13.17 17.37
CA LEU A 122 3.26 -13.06 18.38
C LEU A 122 2.59 -14.41 18.66
N TRP A 123 2.31 -15.19 17.62
CA TRP A 123 1.44 -16.36 17.72
C TRP A 123 2.13 -17.70 17.44
N GLY A 124 3.42 -17.68 17.11
CA GLY A 124 4.18 -18.86 16.72
C GLY A 124 3.82 -19.38 15.33
N LYS A 125 4.21 -20.62 15.02
CA LYS A 125 3.80 -21.29 13.78
C LYS A 125 2.31 -21.62 13.85
N GLN A 126 1.63 -21.68 12.70
CA GLN A 126 0.18 -21.88 12.57
C GLN A 126 -0.42 -23.05 13.38
N LEU A 127 0.38 -24.09 13.68
CA LEU A 127 0.00 -25.20 14.56
C LEU A 127 -0.36 -24.74 15.99
N LEU A 128 0.32 -23.73 16.53
CA LEU A 128 0.02 -23.18 17.85
C LEU A 128 -1.31 -22.40 17.85
N CYS A 129 -1.60 -21.69 16.76
CA CYS A 129 -2.87 -20.98 16.60
C CYS A 129 -4.09 -21.90 16.50
N LEU A 130 -3.91 -23.13 16.03
CA LEU A 130 -4.96 -24.15 16.06
C LEU A 130 -5.31 -24.59 17.49
N HIS A 131 -4.38 -24.45 18.44
CA HIS A 131 -4.60 -24.78 19.85
C HIS A 131 -5.27 -23.64 20.61
N LEU A 132 -4.93 -22.38 20.31
CA LEU A 132 -5.49 -21.20 20.97
C LEU A 132 -6.95 -20.88 20.60
N MET A 133 -7.48 -21.47 19.53
CA MET A 133 -8.87 -21.26 19.07
C MET A 133 -9.79 -22.45 19.35
N LYS A 134 -9.38 -23.40 20.20
CA LYS A 134 -10.24 -24.45 20.76
C LYS A 134 -10.67 -24.05 22.16
#